data_AF-A0A9X7JVP7-F1
#
_entry.id   AF-A0A9X7JVP7-F1
#
_cell.length_a   1.000
_cell.length_b   1.000
_cell.length_c   1.000
_cell.angle_alpha   90.00
_cell.angle_beta   90.00
_cell.angle_gamma   90.00
#
_symmetry.space_group_name_H-M   'P 1'
#
loop_
_entity.id
_entity.type
_entity.pdbx_description
1 polymer ?
#
loop_
_entity_poly.entity_id
_entity_poly.type
_entity_poly.pdbx_seq_one_letter_code
_entity_poly.pdbx_strand_id
1 'polypeptide(L)' 'MDLGACTERARTGPCFICAFLSGYPDYEHHVIAQDDEHVAFLDRWPTLPGKVLIAPKQHIEHAVRGPH' A
#
# COMPACT_ATOMS: atom_id res chain seq x y z
N MET A 1 3.81 20.86 4.22
CA MET A 1 3.88 19.49 3.67
C MET A 1 5.15 19.42 2.85
N ASP A 2 6.19 18.75 3.33
CA ASP A 2 7.45 18.60 2.60
C ASP A 2 7.41 17.35 1.72
N LEU A 3 7.42 17.53 0.40
CA LEU A 3 7.34 16.42 -0.57
C LEU A 3 8.62 15.57 -0.58
N GLY A 4 9.78 16.17 -0.27
CA GLY A 4 11.07 15.48 -0.22
C GLY A 4 11.09 14.41 0.86
N ALA A 5 10.77 14.78 2.10
CA ALA A 5 10.70 13.88 3.24
C ALA A 5 9.62 12.79 3.09
N CYS A 6 8.53 13.06 2.37
CA CYS A 6 7.52 12.05 2.04
C CYS A 6 8.08 11.03 1.02
N THR A 7 8.78 11.53 0.00
CA THR A 7 9.37 10.70 -1.06
C THR A 7 10.50 9.82 -0.51
N GLU A 8 11.36 10.36 0.35
CA GLU A 8 12.43 9.59 0.99
C GLU A 8 11.86 8.50 1.92
N ARG A 9 10.89 8.82 2.78
CA ARG A 9 10.22 7.79 3.60
C ARG A 9 9.53 6.71 2.76
N ALA A 10 8.92 7.08 1.64
CA ALA A 10 8.30 6.10 0.75
C ALA A 10 9.34 5.18 0.09
N ARG A 11 10.58 5.65 -0.11
CA ARG A 11 11.67 4.89 -0.76
C ARG A 11 12.54 4.09 0.20
N THR A 12 12.73 4.55 1.44
CA THR A 12 13.62 3.92 2.43
C THR A 12 12.88 3.37 3.64
N GLY A 13 11.60 3.66 3.79
CA GLY A 13 10.77 3.19 4.89
C GLY A 13 10.31 1.74 4.71
N PRO A 14 9.81 1.11 5.79
CA PRO A 14 9.20 -0.22 5.71
C PRO A 14 8.01 -0.19 4.75
N CYS A 15 7.78 -1.30 4.04
CA CYS A 15 6.62 -1.42 3.15
C CYS A 15 5.32 -1.19 3.93
N PHE A 16 4.61 -0.12 3.57
CA PHE A 16 3.41 0.31 4.30
C PHE A 16 2.29 -0.73 4.21
N ILE A 17 2.24 -1.51 3.12
CA ILE A 17 1.27 -2.60 2.94
C ILE A 17 1.57 -3.73 3.93
N CYS A 18 2.84 -4.07 4.15
CA CYS A 18 3.21 -5.07 5.15
C CYS A 18 2.91 -4.61 6.58
N ALA A 19 3.16 -3.34 6.90
CA ALA A 19 2.84 -2.77 8.20
C ALA A 19 1.31 -2.77 8.45
N PHE A 20 0.53 -2.40 7.42
CA PHE A 20 -0.92 -2.48 7.43
C PHE A 20 -1.41 -3.92 7.70
N LEU A 21 -0.93 -4.90 6.92
CA LEU A 21 -1.31 -6.31 7.09
C LEU A 21 -0.88 -6.90 8.44
N SER A 22 0.17 -6.35 9.06
CA SER A 22 0.63 -6.74 10.40
C SER A 22 -0.16 -6.06 11.53
N GLY A 23 -1.14 -5.21 11.20
CA GLY A 23 -1.97 -4.50 12.18
C GLY A 23 -1.25 -3.35 12.89
N TYR A 24 -0.23 -2.76 12.28
CA TYR A 24 0.48 -1.62 12.88
C TYR A 24 -0.45 -0.39 12.94
N PRO A 25 -0.65 0.24 14.11
CA PRO A 25 -1.75 1.20 14.31
C PRO A 25 -1.65 2.43 13.39
N ASP A 26 -0.44 2.91 13.13
CA ASP A 26 -0.22 4.07 12.23
C ASP A 26 -0.53 3.77 10.76
N TYR A 27 -0.68 2.49 10.39
CA TYR A 27 -0.88 2.01 9.02
C TYR A 27 -2.26 1.39 8.79
N GLU A 28 -3.25 1.71 9.62
CA GLU A 28 -4.63 1.23 9.40
C GLU A 28 -5.22 1.75 8.09
N HIS A 29 -5.88 0.84 7.35
CA HIS A 29 -6.67 1.13 6.16
C HIS A 29 -8.02 0.41 6.21
N HIS A 30 -9.03 0.99 5.57
CA HIS A 30 -10.35 0.36 5.45
C HIS A 30 -10.35 -0.70 4.34
N VAL A 31 -10.47 -1.97 4.72
CA VAL A 31 -10.58 -3.11 3.79
C VAL A 31 -11.97 -3.16 3.18
N ILE A 32 -12.04 -3.27 1.86
CA ILE A 32 -13.29 -3.44 1.11
C ILE A 32 -13.48 -4.91 0.70
N ALA A 33 -12.38 -5.58 0.36
CA ALA A 33 -12.38 -7.00 0.01
C ALA A 33 -11.02 -7.63 0.30
N GLN A 34 -11.01 -8.94 0.57
CA GLN A 34 -9.79 -9.73 0.64
C GLN A 34 -10.08 -11.16 0.20
N ASP A 35 -9.12 -11.76 -0.49
CA ASP A 35 -9.08 -13.20 -0.75
C ASP A 35 -7.86 -13.81 -0.04
N ASP A 36 -7.45 -15.03 -0.38
CA ASP A 36 -6.29 -15.67 0.25
C ASP A 36 -4.97 -14.95 -0.07
N GLU A 37 -4.83 -14.42 -1.28
CA GLU A 37 -3.58 -13.88 -1.83
C GLU A 37 -3.52 -12.35 -1.85
N HIS A 38 -4.67 -11.67 -1.90
CA HIS A 38 -4.77 -10.22 -2.13
C HIS A 38 -5.65 -9.52 -1.09
N VAL A 39 -5.41 -8.21 -0.96
CA VAL A 39 -6.24 -7.29 -0.19
C VAL A 39 -6.58 -6.05 -1.03
N ALA A 40 -7.82 -5.60 -0.94
CA ALA A 40 -8.32 -4.38 -1.54
C ALA A 40 -8.78 -3.41 -0.44
N PHE A 41 -8.21 -2.21 -0.41
CA PHE A 41 -8.44 -1.22 0.65
C PHE A 41 -8.48 0.21 0.13
N LEU A 42 -9.13 1.10 0.88
CA LEU A 42 -9.19 2.52 0.54
C LEU A 42 -7.82 3.20 0.68
N ASP A 43 -7.47 3.96 -0.35
CA ASP A 43 -6.31 4.84 -0.33
C ASP A 43 -6.48 5.87 0.80
N ARG A 44 -5.43 6.08 1.60
CA ARG A 44 -5.44 7.03 2.73
C ARG A 44 -5.44 8.48 2.27
N TRP A 45 -4.90 8.77 1.09
CA TRP A 45 -4.84 10.08 0.46
C TRP A 45 -5.41 10.01 -0.96
N PRO A 46 -6.72 9.75 -1.10
CA PRO A 46 -7.33 9.51 -2.39
C PRO A 46 -7.39 10.80 -3.21
N THR A 47 -6.99 10.71 -4.48
CA THR A 47 -7.17 11.79 -5.46
C THR A 47 -8.57 11.83 -6.07
N LEU A 48 -9.34 10.74 -5.91
CA LEU A 48 -10.70 10.57 -6.41
C LEU A 48 -11.58 9.86 -5.36
N PRO A 49 -12.89 10.15 -5.31
CA PRO A 49 -13.81 9.42 -4.43
C PRO A 49 -13.77 7.92 -4.70
N GLY A 50 -13.62 7.12 -3.64
CA GLY A 50 -13.61 5.67 -3.73
C GLY A 50 -12.36 5.05 -4.37
N LYS A 51 -11.22 5.78 -4.41
CA LYS A 51 -9.96 5.20 -4.89
C LYS A 51 -9.53 4.02 -4.01
N VAL A 52 -9.35 2.87 -4.64
CA VAL A 52 -8.93 1.60 -4.01
C VAL A 52 -7.54 1.21 -4.50
N LEU A 53 -6.72 0.71 -3.59
CA LEU A 53 -5.48 0.00 -3.91
C LEU A 53 -5.70 -1.50 -3.72
N ILE A 54 -5.18 -2.31 -4.64
CA ILE A 54 -5.16 -3.76 -4.54
C ILE A 54 -3.71 -4.20 -4.47
N ALA A 55 -3.37 -4.99 -3.47
CA ALA A 55 -2.01 -5.44 -3.24
C ALA A 55 -1.97 -6.93 -2.88
N PRO A 56 -0.92 -7.66 -3.30
CA PRO A 56 -0.65 -8.99 -2.79
C PRO A 56 -0.31 -8.92 -1.30
N LYS A 57 -0.75 -9.92 -0.54
CA LYS A 57 -0.38 -10.09 0.86
C LYS A 57 1.07 -10.50 1.02
N GLN A 58 1.59 -11.26 0.05
CA GLN A 58 3.02 -11.52 -0.05
C GLN A 58 3.74 -10.25 -0.52
N HIS A 59 4.84 -9.92 0.16
CA HIS A 59 5.69 -8.82 -0.28
C HIS A 59 6.40 -9.21 -1.59
N ILE A 60 6.06 -8.51 -2.67
CA ILE A 60 6.78 -8.56 -3.95
C ILE A 60 7.05 -7.13 -4.42
N GLU A 61 8.23 -6.88 -5.00
CA GLU A 61 8.60 -5.53 -5.46
C GLU A 61 8.02 -5.18 -6.83
N HIS A 62 7.68 -6.20 -7.62
CA HIS A 62 7.20 -6.03 -8.99
C HIS A 62 5.98 -6.92 -9.22
N ALA A 63 4.79 -6.31 -9.26
CA ALA A 63 3.56 -7.00 -9.63
C ALA A 63 3.53 -7.34 -11.14
N VAL A 64 4.20 -6.53 -11.95
CA VAL A 64 4.38 -6.77 -13.39
C VAL A 64 5.87 -6.59 -13.69
N ARG A 65 6.49 -7.56 -14.35
CA ARG A 65 7.83 -7.41 -14.93
C ARG A 65 7.68 -7.06 -16.40
N GLY A 66 8.20 -5.90 -16.82
CA GLY A 66 8.29 -5.53 -18.24
C GLY A 66 9.49 -6.23 -18.92
N PRO A 67 9.53 -6.30 -20.26
CA PRO A 67 10.73 -6.73 -20.96
C PRO A 67 11.87 -5.75 -20.69
N HIS A 68 13.06 -6.30 -20.41
CA HIS A 68 14.31 -5.55 -20.23
C HIS A 68 14.78 -4.90 -21.53
#